data_AF-A0A2J8ULJ7-F1
#
_entry.id   AF-A0A2J8ULJ7-F1
#
_cell.length_a   1.000
_cell.length_b   1.000
_cell.length_c   1.000
_cell.angle_alpha   90.00
_cell.angle_beta   90.00
_cell.angle_gamma   90.00
#
_symmetry.space_group_name_H-M   'P 1'
#
loop_
_entity.id
_entity.type
_entity.pdbx_description
1 polymer ?
#
loop_
_entity_poly.entity_id
_entity_poly.type
_entity_poly.pdbx_seq_one_letter_code
_entity_poly.pdbx_strand_id
1 'polypeptide(L)'
;QPLMKLGTQTVPCNKILLWSRIKDLAHQFTQVQRDMFTLEDTLLGYLADDLTWCEINYQSCPDWRKDCSNNPVSVFWKTVSHRFAEAACGVVHVMLNGSRSKIFDKNSTFGSVEVHNLQPEKVQTLEAWVIHGGREDSRDLCQDPTIKELES
;
A
#
# COMPACT_ATOMS: atom_id res chain seq x y z
N GLN A 1 4.37 12.56 -14.67
CA GLN A 1 4.91 13.66 -13.83
C GLN A 1 3.98 14.89 -13.72
N PRO A 2 3.33 15.42 -14.78
CA PRO A 2 2.48 16.62 -14.66
C PRO A 2 1.35 16.49 -13.62
N LEU A 3 0.61 15.38 -13.64
CA LEU A 3 -0.44 15.10 -12.65
C LEU A 3 0.10 15.12 -11.21
N MET A 4 1.28 14.53 -10.99
CA MET A 4 1.91 14.47 -9.68
C MET A 4 2.33 15.85 -9.16
N LYS A 5 2.61 16.80 -10.06
CA LYS A 5 2.90 18.20 -9.68
C LYS A 5 1.62 18.91 -9.26
N LEU A 6 0.53 18.72 -10.02
CA LEU A 6 -0.77 19.35 -9.74
C LEU A 6 -1.42 18.79 -8.47
N GLY A 7 -1.32 17.49 -8.24
CA GLY A 7 -1.85 16.84 -7.04
C GLY A 7 -0.88 16.81 -5.86
N THR A 8 0.04 17.78 -5.76
CA THR A 8 0.97 17.84 -4.62
C THR A 8 0.18 18.12 -3.35
N GLN A 9 0.34 17.24 -2.36
CA GLN A 9 -0.33 17.34 -1.06
C GLN A 9 0.67 16.97 0.04
N THR A 10 0.56 17.62 1.20
CA THR A 10 1.32 17.27 2.39
C THR A 10 0.45 16.43 3.32
N VAL A 11 0.95 15.27 3.73
CA VAL A 11 0.37 14.44 4.79
C VAL A 11 1.32 14.45 6.00
N PRO A 12 0.82 14.33 7.24
CA PRO A 12 1.69 14.16 8.40
C PRO A 12 2.51 12.87 8.26
N CYS A 13 3.83 13.00 8.10
CA CYS A 13 4.70 11.87 7.74
C CYS A 13 4.72 10.73 8.77
N ASN A 14 4.46 11.04 10.04
CA ASN A 14 4.42 10.10 11.15
C ASN A 14 3.04 9.45 11.37
N LYS A 15 2.11 9.65 10.44
CA LYS A 15 0.73 9.17 10.47
C LYS A 15 0.38 8.32 9.26
N ILE A 16 1.39 7.81 8.55
CA ILE A 16 1.18 7.00 7.35
C ILE A 16 0.82 5.57 7.74
N LEU A 17 -0.27 5.09 7.13
CA LEU A 17 -0.73 3.71 7.16
C LEU A 17 -0.65 3.12 5.75
N LEU A 18 0.31 2.24 5.54
CA LEU A 18 0.39 1.41 4.34
C LEU A 18 -0.52 0.18 4.49
N TRP A 19 -0.85 -0.47 3.38
CA TRP A 19 -1.61 -1.72 3.45
C TRP A 19 -1.29 -2.61 2.25
N SER A 20 -1.35 -3.93 2.46
CA SER A 20 -1.19 -4.92 1.39
C SER A 20 -2.35 -5.90 1.38
N ARG A 21 -3.14 -5.85 0.30
CA ARG A 21 -4.28 -6.75 0.03
C ARG A 21 -5.34 -6.76 1.15
N ILE A 22 -5.50 -5.64 1.87
CA ILE A 22 -6.47 -5.47 2.96
C ILE A 22 -7.08 -4.05 3.00
N LYS A 23 -7.29 -3.47 1.82
CA LYS A 23 -7.75 -2.09 1.61
C LYS A 23 -8.95 -1.71 2.49
N ASP A 24 -10.02 -2.49 2.42
CA ASP A 24 -11.31 -2.14 3.03
C ASP A 24 -11.18 -1.93 4.54
N LEU A 25 -10.39 -2.77 5.22
CA LEU A 25 -10.16 -2.61 6.66
C LEU A 25 -9.25 -1.40 6.95
N ALA A 26 -8.23 -1.16 6.14
CA ALA A 26 -7.36 0.00 6.31
C ALA A 26 -8.15 1.31 6.18
N HIS A 27 -9.07 1.38 5.21
CA HIS A 27 -9.95 2.54 5.03
C HIS A 27 -10.97 2.69 6.15
N GLN A 28 -11.59 1.59 6.59
CA GLN A 28 -12.47 1.62 7.78
C GLN A 28 -11.72 2.10 9.03
N PHE A 29 -10.47 1.67 9.18
CA PHE A 29 -9.62 2.07 10.28
C PHE A 29 -9.33 3.57 10.27
N THR A 30 -8.95 4.17 9.13
CA THR A 30 -8.70 5.63 9.07
C THR A 30 -9.97 6.47 9.19
N GLN A 31 -11.12 5.95 8.79
CA GLN A 31 -12.41 6.62 9.01
C GLN A 31 -12.77 6.75 10.49
N VAL A 32 -12.47 5.70 11.29
CA VAL A 32 -12.70 5.69 12.74
C VAL A 32 -11.57 6.41 13.46
N GLN A 33 -10.33 6.04 13.15
CA GLN A 33 -9.10 6.60 13.70
C GLN A 33 -8.56 7.69 12.76
N ARG A 34 -9.16 8.87 12.86
CA ARG A 34 -8.90 10.03 11.98
C ARG A 34 -7.50 10.63 12.07
N ASP A 35 -6.59 9.99 12.80
CA ASP A 35 -5.23 10.45 12.98
C ASP A 35 -4.23 9.73 12.07
N MET A 36 -4.64 8.73 11.29
CA MET A 36 -3.82 8.03 10.30
C MET A 36 -4.33 8.27 8.87
N PHE A 37 -3.43 8.14 7.90
CA PHE A 37 -3.70 8.36 6.48
C PHE A 37 -3.22 7.17 5.67
N THR A 38 -4.11 6.58 4.89
CA THR A 38 -3.77 5.71 3.76
C THR A 38 -3.44 6.55 2.52
N LEU A 39 -2.95 5.89 1.47
CA LEU A 39 -2.72 6.56 0.19
C LEU A 39 -4.01 7.10 -0.41
N GLU A 40 -5.11 6.36 -0.26
CA GLU A 40 -6.44 6.74 -0.77
C GLU A 40 -7.08 7.89 0.01
N ASP A 41 -6.55 8.25 1.18
CA ASP A 41 -6.93 9.47 1.90
C ASP A 41 -6.26 10.74 1.32
N THR A 42 -5.33 10.59 0.37
CA THR A 42 -4.74 11.70 -0.41
C THR A 42 -5.58 12.01 -1.64
N LEU A 43 -5.49 13.23 -2.18
CA LEU A 43 -6.22 13.66 -3.36
C LEU A 43 -6.00 12.73 -4.56
N LEU A 44 -4.75 12.35 -4.83
CA LEU A 44 -4.43 11.51 -5.98
C LEU A 44 -4.90 10.06 -5.78
N GLY A 45 -4.75 9.51 -4.57
CA GLY A 45 -5.27 8.18 -4.25
C GLY A 45 -6.80 8.15 -4.33
N TYR A 46 -7.46 9.12 -3.70
CA TYR A 46 -8.92 9.26 -3.70
C TYR A 46 -9.53 9.32 -5.10
N LEU A 47 -8.92 10.12 -6.00
CA LEU A 47 -9.41 10.26 -7.38
C LEU A 47 -9.32 8.98 -8.21
N ALA A 48 -8.44 8.06 -7.83
CA ALA A 48 -8.15 6.84 -8.59
C ALA A 48 -8.65 5.56 -7.91
N ASP A 49 -9.15 5.65 -6.68
CA ASP A 49 -9.55 4.48 -5.90
C ASP A 49 -10.69 3.72 -6.59
N ASP A 50 -10.53 2.39 -6.68
CA ASP A 50 -11.40 1.46 -7.42
C ASP A 50 -11.64 1.77 -8.90
N LEU A 51 -10.87 2.69 -9.51
CA LEU A 51 -10.97 2.98 -10.93
C LEU A 51 -9.97 2.15 -11.75
N THR A 52 -10.44 1.69 -12.92
CA THR A 52 -9.59 1.09 -13.96
C THR A 52 -9.62 1.98 -15.18
N TRP A 53 -8.45 2.28 -15.74
CA TRP A 53 -8.35 3.04 -16.98
C TRP A 53 -7.19 2.57 -17.85
N CYS A 54 -7.38 2.72 -19.15
CA CYS A 54 -6.37 2.56 -20.19
C CYS A 54 -6.73 3.51 -21.34
N GLU A 55 -5.97 3.52 -22.45
CA GLU A 55 -6.29 4.32 -23.64
C GLU A 55 -7.78 4.17 -23.98
N ILE A 56 -8.59 5.22 -23.79
CA ILE A 56 -10.07 5.31 -23.81
C ILE A 56 -10.76 4.05 -24.39
N ASN A 57 -10.70 2.94 -23.65
CA ASN A 57 -11.20 1.63 -24.06
C ASN A 57 -12.09 1.12 -22.94
N TYR A 58 -13.38 1.12 -23.21
CA TYR A 58 -14.41 0.68 -22.28
C TYR A 58 -14.71 -0.83 -22.39
N GLN A 59 -14.08 -1.54 -23.32
CA GLN A 59 -14.27 -2.98 -23.50
C GLN A 59 -13.36 -3.79 -22.59
N SER A 60 -12.06 -3.45 -22.56
CA SER A 60 -11.08 -4.13 -21.73
C SER A 60 -9.84 -3.27 -21.53
N CYS A 61 -9.18 -3.45 -20.37
CA CYS A 61 -7.85 -2.93 -20.10
C CYS A 61 -6.88 -4.07 -19.80
N PRO A 62 -5.57 -3.89 -20.06
CA PRO A 62 -4.57 -4.94 -19.81
C PRO A 62 -4.52 -5.36 -18.35
N ASP A 63 -4.58 -6.66 -18.10
CA ASP A 63 -4.38 -7.25 -16.78
C ASP A 63 -2.88 -7.28 -16.44
N TRP A 64 -2.55 -6.90 -15.21
CA TRP A 64 -1.17 -6.77 -14.77
C TRP A 64 -0.41 -8.11 -14.66
N ARG A 65 -1.13 -9.23 -14.50
CA ARG A 65 -0.54 -10.59 -14.44
C ARG A 65 -0.51 -11.26 -15.81
N LYS A 66 -1.55 -11.07 -16.61
CA LYS A 66 -1.73 -11.81 -17.87
C LYS A 66 -1.13 -11.11 -19.07
N ASP A 67 -1.22 -9.78 -19.11
CA ASP A 67 -0.91 -9.01 -20.32
C ASP A 67 0.35 -8.17 -20.16
N CYS A 68 0.34 -7.23 -19.20
CA CYS A 68 1.45 -6.30 -19.01
C CYS A 68 1.46 -5.71 -17.59
N SER A 69 2.57 -5.90 -16.86
CA SER A 69 2.78 -5.35 -15.52
C SER A 69 2.95 -3.83 -15.49
N ASN A 70 3.24 -3.21 -16.63
CA ASN A 70 3.41 -1.77 -16.81
C ASN A 70 2.21 -1.15 -17.55
N ASN A 71 0.98 -1.53 -17.16
CA ASN A 71 -0.24 -0.87 -17.63
C ASN A 71 -0.47 0.48 -16.90
N PRO A 72 -1.33 1.38 -17.43
CA PRO A 72 -1.52 2.73 -16.90
C PRO A 72 -1.90 2.77 -15.41
N VAL A 73 -2.81 1.90 -14.97
CA VAL A 73 -3.22 1.78 -13.56
C VAL A 73 -2.04 1.35 -12.68
N SER A 74 -1.30 0.33 -13.11
CA SER A 74 -0.15 -0.18 -12.34
C SER A 74 0.96 0.86 -12.23
N VAL A 75 1.28 1.57 -13.31
CA VAL A 75 2.29 2.63 -13.31
C VAL A 75 1.85 3.80 -12.44
N PHE A 76 0.56 4.18 -12.48
CA PHE A 76 0.01 5.21 -11.62
C PHE A 76 0.21 4.86 -10.15
N TRP A 77 -0.29 3.70 -9.70
CA TRP A 77 -0.20 3.28 -8.30
C TRP A 77 1.24 3.17 -7.84
N LYS A 78 2.14 2.58 -8.64
CA LYS A 78 3.58 2.57 -8.31
C LYS A 78 4.16 3.97 -8.14
N THR A 79 3.74 4.94 -8.96
CA THR A 79 4.24 6.32 -8.88
C THR A 79 3.76 7.04 -7.62
N VAL A 80 2.47 6.91 -7.28
CA VAL A 80 1.91 7.59 -6.09
C VAL A 80 2.36 6.90 -4.80
N SER A 81 2.41 5.56 -4.77
CA SER A 81 2.93 4.77 -3.65
C SER A 81 4.40 5.08 -3.34
N HIS A 82 5.24 5.22 -4.36
CA HIS A 82 6.64 5.62 -4.19
C HIS A 82 6.75 6.94 -3.42
N ARG A 83 6.06 7.97 -3.88
CA ARG A 83 6.09 9.30 -3.24
C ARG A 83 5.52 9.28 -1.82
N PHE A 84 4.49 8.47 -1.60
CA PHE A 84 3.86 8.34 -0.29
C PHE A 84 4.81 7.67 0.72
N ALA A 85 5.52 6.61 0.31
CA ALA A 85 6.53 5.96 1.14
C ALA A 85 7.74 6.87 1.40
N GLU A 86 8.24 7.60 0.40
CA GLU A 86 9.35 8.56 0.57
C GLU A 86 9.04 9.70 1.54
N ALA A 87 7.75 10.06 1.65
CA ALA A 87 7.27 11.10 2.55
C ALA A 87 7.17 10.63 4.00
N ALA A 88 7.23 9.32 4.27
CA ALA A 88 7.04 8.76 5.60
C ALA A 88 8.19 9.06 6.57
N CYS A 89 7.87 9.14 7.86
CA CYS A 89 8.83 9.39 8.93
C CYS A 89 8.38 8.77 10.26
N GLY A 90 9.29 8.64 11.22
CA GLY A 90 8.97 8.11 12.55
C GLY A 90 8.52 6.65 12.50
N VAL A 91 7.37 6.35 13.12
CA VAL A 91 6.74 5.03 13.08
C VAL A 91 5.77 4.98 11.90
N VAL A 92 6.04 4.07 10.97
CA VAL A 92 5.17 3.79 9.82
C VAL A 92 4.45 2.48 10.09
N HIS A 93 3.14 2.45 9.88
CA HIS A 93 2.34 1.23 10.08
C HIS A 93 2.02 0.60 8.73
N VAL A 94 1.95 -0.73 8.69
CA VAL A 94 1.44 -1.47 7.53
C VAL A 94 0.44 -2.54 7.97
N MET A 95 -0.75 -2.55 7.37
CA MET A 95 -1.71 -3.66 7.52
C MET A 95 -1.47 -4.73 6.46
N LEU A 96 -1.33 -5.98 6.91
CA LEU A 96 -1.11 -7.14 6.04
C LEU A 96 -2.24 -8.15 6.19
N ASN A 97 -2.66 -8.75 5.06
CA ASN A 97 -3.71 -9.76 5.07
C ASN A 97 -3.14 -11.15 5.44
N GLY A 98 -3.32 -11.55 6.71
CA GLY A 98 -2.85 -12.83 7.24
C GLY A 98 -3.57 -14.06 6.68
N SER A 99 -4.70 -13.89 5.99
CA SER A 99 -5.41 -15.00 5.33
C SER A 99 -4.91 -15.30 3.91
N ARG A 100 -3.89 -14.58 3.42
CA ARG A 100 -3.25 -14.86 2.13
C ARG A 100 -2.16 -15.92 2.29
N SER A 101 -1.90 -16.67 1.22
CA SER A 101 -0.80 -17.64 1.16
C SER A 101 0.58 -17.00 1.28
N LYS A 102 0.69 -15.73 0.87
CA LYS A 102 1.84 -14.86 1.13
C LYS A 102 1.34 -13.65 1.89
N ILE A 103 1.68 -13.55 3.17
CA ILE A 103 1.29 -12.41 4.00
C ILE A 103 2.04 -11.17 3.53
N PHE A 104 3.35 -11.33 3.33
CA PHE A 104 4.18 -10.40 2.57
C PHE A 104 4.48 -10.99 1.18
N ASP A 105 4.27 -10.19 0.14
CA ASP A 105 4.62 -10.55 -1.23
C ASP A 105 5.51 -9.46 -1.83
N LYS A 106 6.77 -9.78 -2.09
CA LYS A 106 7.73 -8.89 -2.75
C LYS A 106 7.28 -8.38 -4.11
N ASN A 107 6.33 -9.06 -4.77
CA ASN A 107 5.77 -8.63 -6.05
C ASN A 107 4.54 -7.73 -5.90
N SER A 108 4.06 -7.47 -4.67
CA SER A 108 3.00 -6.49 -4.41
C SER A 108 3.51 -5.06 -4.55
N THR A 109 2.64 -4.07 -4.69
CA THR A 109 3.04 -2.66 -4.68
C THR A 109 3.77 -2.30 -3.38
N PHE A 110 3.26 -2.77 -2.24
CA PHE A 110 3.93 -2.63 -0.96
C PHE A 110 5.35 -3.22 -0.98
N GLY A 111 5.49 -4.48 -1.39
CA GLY A 111 6.77 -5.19 -1.36
C GLY A 111 7.77 -4.79 -2.45
N SER A 112 7.31 -4.30 -3.60
CA SER A 112 8.18 -3.94 -4.73
C SER A 112 8.49 -2.44 -4.82
N VAL A 113 7.69 -1.60 -4.16
CA VAL A 113 7.83 -0.14 -4.22
C VAL A 113 7.88 0.45 -2.82
N GLU A 114 6.82 0.33 -2.04
CA GLU A 114 6.67 1.14 -0.82
C GLU A 114 7.76 0.84 0.20
N VAL A 115 7.98 -0.44 0.52
CA VAL A 115 8.97 -0.86 1.53
C VAL A 115 10.39 -0.41 1.18
N HIS A 116 10.74 -0.44 -0.11
CA HIS A 116 12.07 -0.05 -0.58
C HIS A 116 12.28 1.47 -0.67
N ASN A 117 11.22 2.26 -0.56
CA ASN A 117 11.28 3.72 -0.62
C ASN A 117 11.06 4.40 0.73
N LEU A 118 10.90 3.62 1.81
CA LEU A 118 11.00 4.12 3.18
C LEU A 118 12.42 4.63 3.44
N GLN A 119 12.54 5.90 3.83
CA GLN A 119 13.82 6.57 3.98
C GLN A 119 14.45 6.26 5.36
N PRO A 120 15.59 5.55 5.44
CA PRO A 120 16.19 5.16 6.72
C PRO A 120 16.55 6.34 7.63
N GLU A 121 16.79 7.52 7.08
CA GLU A 121 17.08 8.73 7.83
C GLU A 121 15.83 9.41 8.43
N LYS A 122 14.63 9.04 7.97
CA LYS A 122 13.36 9.59 8.45
C LYS A 122 12.53 8.57 9.23
N VAL A 123 12.54 7.31 8.80
CA VAL A 123 11.74 6.21 9.33
C VAL A 123 12.54 5.46 10.38
N GLN A 124 12.00 5.41 11.60
CA GLN A 124 12.62 4.74 12.74
C GLN A 124 12.15 3.28 12.84
N THR A 125 10.89 3.03 12.50
CA THR A 125 10.28 1.71 12.68
C THR A 125 9.17 1.51 11.64
N LEU A 126 9.14 0.31 11.06
CA LEU A 126 8.00 -0.20 10.31
C LEU A 126 7.27 -1.21 11.19
N GLU A 127 6.06 -0.87 11.62
CA GLU A 127 5.22 -1.75 12.44
C GLU A 127 4.21 -2.49 11.56
N ALA A 128 4.35 -3.82 11.49
CA ALA A 128 3.47 -4.66 10.69
C ALA A 128 2.31 -5.23 11.52
N TRP A 129 1.09 -4.86 11.14
CA TRP A 129 -0.15 -5.41 11.70
C TRP A 129 -0.66 -6.53 10.80
N VAL A 130 -0.36 -7.78 11.19
CA VAL A 130 -0.85 -8.96 10.47
C VAL A 130 -2.25 -9.29 10.93
N ILE A 131 -3.23 -9.06 10.05
CA ILE A 131 -4.65 -9.22 10.38
C ILE A 131 -5.12 -10.62 10.03
N HIS A 132 -5.64 -11.34 11.02
CA HIS A 132 -6.32 -12.62 10.81
C HIS A 132 -7.69 -12.40 10.14
N GLY A 133 -7.93 -13.00 8.98
CA GLY A 133 -9.18 -12.85 8.23
C GLY A 133 -10.33 -13.77 8.66
N GLY A 134 -10.27 -14.33 9.88
CA GLY A 134 -11.36 -15.11 10.49
C GLY A 134 -11.21 -16.63 10.45
N ARG A 135 -11.97 -17.28 11.35
CA ARG A 135 -11.69 -18.55 12.08
C ARG A 135 -10.64 -18.38 13.17
N GLU A 136 -10.73 -19.21 14.20
CA GLU A 136 -9.82 -19.32 15.35
C GLU A 136 -8.40 -19.72 14.90
N ASP A 137 -7.76 -18.90 14.08
CA ASP A 137 -6.36 -19.04 13.75
C ASP A 137 -5.55 -18.41 14.87
N SER A 138 -5.27 -19.21 15.90
CA SER A 138 -4.48 -18.80 17.07
C SER A 138 -2.98 -18.84 16.80
N ARG A 139 -2.55 -19.03 15.54
CA ARG A 139 -1.13 -19.07 15.19
C ARG A 139 -0.56 -17.66 15.27
N ASP A 140 0.70 -17.60 15.72
CA ASP A 140 1.51 -16.40 15.61
C ASP A 140 1.96 -16.22 14.15
N LEU A 141 1.19 -15.43 13.39
CA LEU A 141 1.47 -15.16 11.98
C LEU A 141 2.70 -14.25 11.79
N CYS A 142 3.21 -13.60 12.84
CA CYS A 142 4.46 -12.86 12.76
C CYS A 142 5.67 -13.79 12.58
N GLN A 143 5.53 -15.08 12.90
CA GLN A 143 6.55 -16.10 12.64
C GLN A 143 6.52 -16.66 11.20
N ASP A 144 5.57 -16.22 10.36
CA ASP A 144 5.46 -16.67 8.99
C ASP A 144 6.75 -16.37 8.19
N PRO A 145 7.23 -17.29 7.34
CA PRO A 145 8.44 -17.08 6.55
C PRO A 145 8.43 -15.80 5.71
N THR A 146 7.26 -15.37 5.21
CA THR A 146 7.16 -14.14 4.43
C THR A 146 7.27 -12.89 5.30
N ILE A 147 6.83 -12.94 6.57
CA ILE A 147 7.07 -11.85 7.52
C ILE A 147 8.54 -11.77 7.91
N LYS A 148 9.22 -12.92 8.06
CA LYS A 148 10.68 -12.96 8.25
C LYS A 148 11.45 -12.43 7.03
N GLU A 149 10.92 -12.61 5.82
CA GLU A 149 11.47 -11.99 4.61
C GLU A 149 11.31 -10.46 4.63
N LEU A 150 10.23 -9.93 5.22
CA LEU A 150 10.05 -8.48 5.41
C LEU A 150 10.96 -7.89 6.50
N GLU A 151 11.28 -8.68 7.54
CA GLU A 151 12.18 -8.28 8.63
C GLU A 151 13.66 -8.23 8.20
N SER A 152 14.04 -9.04 7.19
CA SER A 152 15.43 -9.19 6.71
C SER A 152 15.90 -8.06 5.80
#